data_AF-A0A382DDD6-F1
#
_entry.id   AF-A0A382DDD6-F1
#
_cell.length_a   1.000
_cell.length_b   1.000
_cell.length_c   1.000
_cell.angle_alpha   90.00
_cell.angle_beta   90.00
_cell.angle_gamma   90.00
#
_symmetry.space_group_name_H-M   'P 1'
#
loop_
_entity.id
_entity.type
_entity.pdbx_description
1 polymer ?
#
loop_
_entity_poly.entity_id
_entity_poly.type
_entity_poly.pdbx_seq_one_letter_code
_entity_poly.pdbx_strand_id
1 'polypeptide(L)'
;MKYWNQEGQYQKEYDELHSKLVPLSGNCETLGGETLRAASRLYYDAYNNGFCNNTSGALIFLRQFLPTADKIEESLDFIYPKTNTGTYSSTGEMTGVALDSIVDAVIEFNLKDIRADSKGEYEMFDFQEEDVWEDEEEWGDDEYDED
;
A
#
# COMPACT_ATOMS: atom_id res chain seq x y z
N MET A 1 5.50 -12.55 4.93
CA MET A 1 4.32 -11.68 5.09
C MET A 1 3.43 -12.30 6.14
N LYS A 2 3.45 -11.73 7.35
CA LYS A 2 2.86 -12.36 8.55
C LYS A 2 1.34 -12.24 8.57
N TYR A 3 0.78 -11.06 8.27
CA TYR A 3 -0.67 -10.86 8.27
C TYR A 3 -1.39 -11.71 7.23
N TRP A 4 -0.75 -12.01 6.10
CA TRP A 4 -1.27 -12.98 5.13
C TRP A 4 -1.38 -14.40 5.70
N ASN A 5 -0.41 -14.79 6.52
CA ASN A 5 -0.32 -16.12 7.13
C ASN A 5 -1.07 -16.22 8.47
N GLN A 6 -1.80 -15.18 8.88
CA GLN A 6 -2.46 -15.12 10.20
C GLN A 6 -1.49 -15.13 11.39
N GLU A 7 -0.26 -14.66 11.18
CA GLU A 7 0.82 -14.62 12.17
C GLU A 7 1.23 -13.17 12.52
N GLY A 8 0.40 -12.19 12.14
CA GLY A 8 0.64 -10.78 12.43
C GLY A 8 0.65 -10.50 13.94
N GLN A 9 1.45 -9.52 14.38
CA GLN A 9 1.55 -9.15 15.80
C GLN A 9 0.18 -8.74 16.38
N TYR A 10 -0.60 -8.01 15.58
CA TYR A 10 -1.94 -7.55 15.92
C TYR A 10 -3.00 -8.23 15.06
N GLN A 11 -2.83 -9.52 14.74
CA GLN A 11 -3.73 -10.23 13.82
C GLN A 11 -5.20 -10.12 14.24
N LYS A 12 -5.48 -10.27 15.54
CA LYS A 12 -6.85 -10.20 16.06
C LYS A 12 -7.45 -8.81 15.87
N GLU A 13 -6.70 -7.77 16.23
CA GLU A 13 -7.13 -6.39 16.10
C GLU A 13 -7.28 -5.99 14.64
N TYR A 14 -6.40 -6.47 13.76
CA TYR A 14 -6.53 -6.31 12.32
C TYR A 14 -7.85 -6.89 11.81
N ASP A 15 -8.16 -8.14 12.13
CA ASP A 15 -9.38 -8.81 11.67
C ASP A 15 -10.65 -8.10 12.19
N GLU A 16 -10.66 -7.72 13.47
CA GLU A 16 -11.77 -6.99 14.10
C GLU A 16 -11.97 -5.60 13.48
N LEU A 17 -10.90 -4.83 13.31
CA LEU A 17 -10.97 -3.49 12.74
C LEU A 17 -11.34 -3.53 11.25
N HIS A 18 -10.72 -4.41 10.48
CA HIS A 18 -10.97 -4.53 9.05
C HIS A 18 -12.43 -4.94 8.78
N SER A 19 -12.96 -5.92 9.53
CA SER A 19 -14.36 -6.35 9.38
C SER A 19 -15.37 -5.28 9.77
N LYS A 20 -15.00 -4.37 10.69
CA LYS A 20 -15.88 -3.31 11.17
C LYS A 20 -15.82 -2.04 10.33
N LEU A 21 -14.63 -1.65 9.86
CA LEU A 21 -14.36 -0.32 9.31
C LEU A 21 -14.22 -0.31 7.79
N VAL A 22 -13.85 -1.44 7.17
CA VAL A 22 -13.61 -1.52 5.73
C VAL A 22 -14.82 -2.14 5.04
N PRO A 23 -15.55 -1.39 4.20
CA PRO A 23 -16.68 -1.95 3.46
C PRO A 23 -16.20 -2.93 2.39
N LEU A 24 -17.11 -3.80 1.94
CA LEU A 24 -16.84 -4.71 0.82
C LEU A 24 -16.46 -3.97 -0.48
N SER A 25 -16.98 -2.76 -0.66
CA SER A 25 -16.72 -1.92 -1.83
C SER A 25 -16.95 -0.45 -1.49
N GLY A 26 -16.17 0.43 -2.13
CA GLY A 26 -16.28 1.88 -1.95
C GLY A 26 -15.39 2.40 -0.81
N ASN A 27 -15.73 3.59 -0.37
CA ASN A 27 -14.89 4.39 0.54
C ASN A 27 -15.24 4.06 1.99
N CYS A 28 -14.25 4.12 2.87
CA CYS A 28 -14.48 3.95 4.30
C CYS A 28 -15.14 5.20 4.91
N GLU A 29 -15.99 5.02 5.92
CA GLU A 29 -16.65 6.15 6.59
C GLU A 29 -15.68 6.97 7.44
N THR A 30 -14.63 6.33 7.96
CA THR A 30 -13.65 6.93 8.86
C THR A 30 -12.25 6.94 8.27
N LEU A 31 -11.42 7.88 8.74
CA LEU A 31 -10.00 7.93 8.42
C LEU A 31 -9.29 6.62 8.79
N GLY A 32 -9.61 6.05 9.96
CA GLY A 32 -9.09 4.77 10.41
C GLY A 32 -9.39 3.64 9.44
N GLY A 33 -10.65 3.53 8.98
CA GLY A 33 -11.03 2.56 7.96
C GLY A 33 -10.28 2.77 6.65
N GLU A 34 -10.09 4.01 6.22
CA GLU A 34 -9.39 4.31 4.97
C GLU A 34 -7.88 3.98 5.05
N THR A 35 -7.24 4.23 6.19
CA THR A 35 -5.85 3.78 6.43
C THR A 35 -5.72 2.26 6.41
N LEU A 36 -6.67 1.52 7.00
CA LEU A 36 -6.71 0.05 6.91
C LEU A 36 -6.86 -0.41 5.47
N ARG A 37 -7.80 0.18 4.72
CA ARG A 37 -8.03 -0.14 3.30
C ARG A 37 -6.78 0.11 2.45
N ALA A 38 -6.09 1.21 2.68
CA ALA A 38 -4.84 1.55 1.99
C ALA A 38 -3.72 0.55 2.28
N ALA A 39 -3.53 0.16 3.55
CA ALA A 39 -2.54 -0.84 3.93
C ALA A 39 -2.84 -2.21 3.34
N SER A 40 -4.10 -2.66 3.41
CA SER A 40 -4.55 -3.91 2.81
C SER A 40 -4.35 -3.93 1.29
N ARG A 41 -4.53 -2.79 0.60
CA ARG A 41 -4.27 -2.66 -0.84
C ARG A 41 -2.78 -2.85 -1.16
N LEU A 42 -1.88 -2.17 -0.45
CA LEU A 42 -0.43 -2.36 -0.64
C LEU A 42 -0.02 -3.82 -0.40
N TYR A 43 -0.53 -4.40 0.68
CA TYR A 43 -0.21 -5.77 1.07
C TYR A 43 -0.70 -6.78 0.03
N TYR A 44 -1.94 -6.62 -0.43
CA TYR A 44 -2.56 -7.48 -1.44
C TYR A 44 -1.82 -7.39 -2.76
N ASP A 45 -1.50 -6.17 -3.20
CA ASP A 45 -0.85 -5.96 -4.49
C ASP A 45 0.57 -6.48 -4.53
N ALA A 46 1.31 -6.31 -3.43
CA ALA A 46 2.61 -6.93 -3.26
C ALA A 46 2.51 -8.46 -3.41
N TYR A 47 1.60 -9.11 -2.66
CA TYR A 47 1.53 -10.57 -2.65
C TYR A 47 1.02 -11.18 -3.96
N ASN A 48 -0.06 -10.61 -4.52
CA ASN A 48 -0.75 -11.22 -5.65
C ASN A 48 -0.22 -10.74 -6.99
N ASN A 49 0.23 -9.48 -7.07
CA ASN A 49 0.59 -8.84 -8.33
C ASN A 49 2.05 -8.36 -8.36
N GLY A 50 2.83 -8.53 -7.28
CA GLY A 50 4.20 -8.02 -7.22
C GLY A 50 4.31 -6.52 -7.46
N PHE A 51 3.36 -5.74 -6.96
CA PHE A 51 3.26 -4.29 -7.21
C PHE A 51 3.03 -3.86 -8.67
N CYS A 52 2.56 -4.75 -9.56
CA CYS A 52 2.23 -4.34 -10.93
C CYS A 52 1.14 -3.26 -11.01
N ASN A 53 0.26 -3.14 -10.02
CA ASN A 53 -0.74 -2.07 -10.03
C ASN A 53 -0.18 -0.83 -9.34
N ASN A 54 -0.63 0.34 -9.82
CA ASN A 54 -0.27 1.58 -9.18
C ASN A 54 -0.97 1.73 -7.83
N THR A 55 -0.19 1.55 -6.77
CA THR A 55 -0.59 1.67 -5.36
C THR A 55 -0.03 2.92 -4.68
N SER A 56 0.53 3.87 -5.45
CA SER A 56 1.17 5.09 -4.93
C SER A 56 0.23 5.88 -4.03
N GLY A 57 -1.03 6.03 -4.44
CA GLY A 57 -2.04 6.75 -3.65
C GLY A 57 -2.27 6.13 -2.28
N ALA A 58 -2.23 4.79 -2.17
CA ALA A 58 -2.34 4.11 -0.88
C ALA A 58 -1.15 4.44 0.02
N LEU A 59 0.07 4.42 -0.51
CA LEU A 59 1.26 4.72 0.27
C LEU A 59 1.33 6.20 0.68
N ILE A 60 1.05 7.12 -0.25
CA ILE A 60 1.07 8.56 0.01
C ILE A 60 -0.01 8.93 1.04
N PHE A 61 -1.20 8.35 0.93
CA PHE A 61 -2.26 8.51 1.92
C PHE A 61 -1.78 8.08 3.31
N LEU A 62 -1.16 6.89 3.43
CA LEU A 62 -0.64 6.42 4.71
C LEU A 62 0.44 7.37 5.27
N ARG A 63 1.37 7.83 4.44
CA ARG A 63 2.39 8.81 4.83
C ARG A 63 1.78 10.12 5.34
N GLN A 64 0.69 10.58 4.72
CA GLN A 64 0.03 11.82 5.09
C GLN A 64 -0.70 11.76 6.45
N PHE A 65 -1.27 10.59 6.78
CA PHE A 65 -2.21 10.49 7.91
C PHE A 65 -1.70 9.68 9.10
N LEU A 66 -0.73 8.79 8.91
CA LEU A 66 -0.10 8.08 10.02
C LEU A 66 0.79 9.03 10.83
N PRO A 67 0.89 8.85 12.16
CA PRO A 67 1.90 9.54 12.95
C PRO A 67 3.29 9.09 12.48
N THR A 68 4.09 10.04 12.02
CA THR A 68 5.45 9.75 11.54
C THR A 68 6.37 9.47 12.74
N ALA A 69 6.57 8.20 13.05
CA ALA A 69 7.70 7.74 13.85
C ALA A 69 8.83 7.31 12.89
N ASP A 70 10.10 7.54 13.25
CA ASP A 70 11.25 7.29 12.37
C ASP A 70 11.21 5.91 11.66
N LYS A 71 10.72 4.87 12.37
CA LYS A 71 10.63 3.51 11.85
C LYS A 71 9.58 3.30 10.76
N ILE A 72 8.45 4.01 10.81
CA ILE A 72 7.41 3.86 9.77
C ILE A 72 7.84 4.56 8.48
N GLU A 73 8.52 5.71 8.58
CA GLU A 73 9.05 6.42 7.42
C GLU A 73 10.04 5.57 6.62
N GLU A 74 10.98 4.88 7.30
CA GLU A 74 11.90 3.96 6.63
C GLU A 74 11.17 2.85 5.84
N SER A 75 10.06 2.33 6.38
CA SER A 75 9.26 1.31 5.70
C SER A 75 8.49 1.90 4.51
N LEU A 76 7.94 3.11 4.65
CA LEU A 76 7.26 3.81 3.56
C LEU A 76 8.24 4.16 2.44
N ASP A 77 9.43 4.68 2.76
CA ASP A 77 10.49 4.99 1.78
C ASP A 77 10.96 3.74 1.05
N PHE A 78 11.08 2.61 1.74
CA PHE A 78 11.48 1.35 1.12
C PHE A 78 10.43 0.83 0.12
N ILE A 79 9.14 1.05 0.39
CA ILE A 79 8.05 0.59 -0.48
C ILE A 79 7.76 1.57 -1.62
N TYR A 80 7.91 2.88 -1.41
CA TYR A 80 7.51 3.92 -2.36
C TYR A 80 7.95 3.68 -3.82
N PRO A 81 9.22 3.35 -4.12
CA PRO A 81 9.69 3.14 -5.50
C PRO A 81 9.05 1.95 -6.21
N LYS A 82 8.28 1.12 -5.50
CA LYS A 82 7.59 -0.04 -6.05
C LYS A 82 6.16 0.27 -6.47
N THR A 83 5.62 1.42 -6.07
CA THR A 83 4.16 1.64 -6.07
C THR A 83 3.60 2.20 -7.36
N ASN A 84 4.42 2.59 -8.33
CA ASN A 84 3.98 3.21 -9.60
C ASN A 84 4.83 2.80 -10.82
N THR A 85 5.51 1.66 -10.78
CA THR A 85 6.50 1.26 -11.81
C THR A 85 5.90 0.73 -13.11
N GLY A 86 4.59 0.54 -13.19
CA GLY A 86 3.91 -0.10 -14.34
C GLY A 86 4.35 -1.55 -14.63
N THR A 87 5.24 -2.11 -13.80
CA THR A 87 5.96 -3.36 -14.03
C THR A 87 6.07 -4.17 -12.74
N TYR A 88 6.31 -5.47 -12.89
CA TYR A 88 6.49 -6.38 -11.76
C TYR A 88 7.73 -6.02 -10.93
N SER A 89 7.54 -5.82 -9.63
CA SER A 89 8.60 -5.63 -8.66
C SER A 89 8.69 -6.86 -7.74
N SER A 90 9.86 -7.49 -7.69
CA SER A 90 10.05 -8.68 -6.84
C SER A 90 9.75 -8.37 -5.37
N THR A 91 8.92 -9.21 -4.73
CA THR A 91 8.66 -9.15 -3.29
C THR A 91 9.61 -10.09 -2.53
N GLY A 92 10.59 -9.51 -1.85
CA GLY A 92 11.52 -10.26 -0.99
C GLY A 92 11.10 -10.27 0.48
N GLU A 93 11.89 -10.94 1.32
CA GLU A 93 11.68 -10.96 2.78
C GLU A 93 11.57 -9.54 3.37
N MET A 94 12.47 -8.64 2.97
CA MET A 94 12.47 -7.23 3.41
C MET A 94 11.22 -6.47 3.02
N THR A 95 10.61 -6.80 1.87
CA THR A 95 9.30 -6.25 1.47
C THR A 95 8.22 -6.68 2.43
N GLY A 96 8.21 -7.96 2.81
CA GLY A 96 7.28 -8.46 3.83
C GLY A 96 7.47 -7.77 5.17
N VAL A 97 8.71 -7.55 5.62
CA VAL A 97 9.01 -6.85 6.87
C VAL A 97 8.52 -5.40 6.87
N ALA A 98 8.75 -4.66 5.78
CA ALA A 98 8.29 -3.29 5.65
C ALA A 98 6.75 -3.20 5.61
N LEU A 99 6.08 -4.08 4.85
CA LEU A 99 4.61 -4.14 4.79
C LEU A 99 3.99 -4.54 6.13
N ASP A 100 4.55 -5.52 6.83
CA ASP A 100 4.11 -5.91 8.17
C ASP A 100 4.23 -4.71 9.15
N SER A 101 5.32 -3.93 9.06
CA SER A 101 5.53 -2.74 9.88
C SER A 101 4.54 -1.61 9.57
N ILE A 102 4.16 -1.45 8.30
CA ILE A 102 3.11 -0.49 7.88
C ILE A 102 1.75 -0.91 8.46
N VAL A 103 1.39 -2.20 8.35
CA VAL A 103 0.13 -2.72 8.92
C VAL A 103 0.11 -2.54 10.45
N ASP A 104 1.21 -2.83 11.14
CA ASP A 104 1.33 -2.60 12.58
C ASP A 104 1.05 -1.12 12.92
N ALA A 105 1.68 -0.17 12.22
CA ALA A 105 1.48 1.26 12.46
C ALA A 105 0.03 1.71 12.22
N VAL A 106 -0.64 1.16 11.22
CA VAL A 106 -2.05 1.44 10.92
C VAL A 106 -2.96 0.94 12.03
N ILE A 107 -2.71 -0.27 12.53
CA ILE A 107 -3.49 -0.82 13.65
C ILE A 107 -3.27 0.02 14.91
N GLU A 108 -2.02 0.38 15.21
CA GLU A 108 -1.72 1.25 16.35
C GLU A 108 -2.40 2.62 16.24
N PHE A 109 -2.41 3.22 15.04
CA PHE A 109 -3.15 4.45 14.78
C PHE A 109 -4.64 4.29 15.09
N ASN A 110 -5.26 3.22 14.58
CA ASN A 110 -6.68 2.93 14.82
C ASN A 110 -7.02 2.67 16.29
N LEU A 111 -6.07 2.17 17.09
CA LEU A 111 -6.29 1.86 18.50
C LEU A 111 -6.01 3.05 19.44
N LYS A 112 -5.11 3.97 19.05
CA LYS A 112 -4.54 4.96 19.98
C LYS A 112 -4.83 6.40 19.60
N ASP A 113 -5.09 6.68 18.32
CA ASP A 113 -5.25 8.05 17.84
C ASP A 113 -6.72 8.40 17.64
N ILE A 114 -7.19 9.45 18.30
CA ILE A 114 -8.58 9.91 18.22
C ILE A 114 -8.99 10.34 16.80
N ARG A 115 -8.02 10.66 15.93
CA ARG A 115 -8.28 11.00 14.53
C ARG A 115 -8.78 9.80 13.72
N ALA A 116 -8.52 8.56 14.16
CA ALA A 116 -8.99 7.37 13.44
C ALA A 116 -10.52 7.31 13.31
N ASP A 117 -11.26 7.83 14.29
CA ASP A 117 -12.73 7.89 14.26
C ASP A 117 -13.29 9.11 13.50
N SER A 118 -12.41 10.00 13.01
CA SER A 118 -12.85 11.16 12.23
C SER A 118 -13.41 10.73 10.88
N LYS A 119 -14.38 11.50 10.36
CA LYS A 119 -14.99 11.26 9.06
C LYS A 119 -13.92 11.28 7.96
N GLY A 120 -13.94 10.29 7.06
CA GLY A 120 -13.10 10.29 5.87
C GLY A 120 -13.47 11.44 4.93
N GLU A 121 -12.59 12.42 4.79
CA GLU A 121 -12.73 13.52 3.82
C GLU A 121 -12.01 13.24 2.50
N TYR A 122 -10.97 12.42 2.54
CA TYR A 122 -10.14 12.03 1.41
C TYR A 122 -10.05 10.51 1.36
N GLU A 123 -9.86 9.98 0.16
CA GLU A 123 -9.55 8.57 -0.04
C GLU A 123 -8.17 8.37 -0.68
N MET A 124 -7.63 7.15 -0.60
CA MET A 124 -6.29 6.88 -1.12
C MET A 124 -6.09 7.23 -2.60
N PHE A 125 -7.15 7.18 -3.41
CA PHE A 125 -7.08 7.50 -4.83
C PHE A 125 -6.93 8.99 -5.13
N ASP A 126 -7.29 9.88 -4.19
CA ASP A 126 -7.06 11.32 -4.31
C ASP A 126 -5.56 11.68 -4.34
N PHE A 127 -4.71 10.76 -3.88
CA PHE A 127 -3.26 10.91 -3.78
C PHE A 127 -2.50 10.07 -4.82
N GLN A 128 -3.20 9.40 -5.75
CA GLN A 128 -2.54 8.52 -6.70
C GLN A 128 -1.74 9.33 -7.72
N GLU A 129 -0.46 9.00 -7.84
CA GLU A 129 0.43 9.55 -8.87
C GLU A 129 0.15 8.89 -10.23
N GLU A 130 0.60 9.52 -11.31
CA GLU A 130 0.53 8.92 -12.64
C GLU A 130 1.41 7.65 -12.71
N ASP A 131 1.00 6.70 -13.56
CA ASP A 131 1.80 5.50 -13.83
C ASP A 131 3.12 5.91 -14.48
N VAL A 132 4.23 5.41 -13.95
CA VAL A 132 5.53 5.49 -14.63
C VAL A 132 5.61 4.29 -15.56
N TRP A 133 5.27 4.50 -16.83
CA TRP A 133 5.64 3.58 -17.88
C TRP A 133 7.11 3.87 -18.21
N GLU A 134 8.02 2.91 -17.98
CA GLU A 134 9.29 2.96 -18.70
C GLU A 134 8.89 2.96 -20.17
N ASP A 135 9.16 4.06 -20.88
CA ASP A 135 8.93 4.17 -22.32
C ASP A 135 9.41 2.86 -22.94
N GLU A 136 8.49 2.07 -23.51
CA GLU A 136 8.86 0.87 -24.27
C GLU A 136 9.99 1.32 -25.19
N GLU A 137 11.20 0.79 -24.98
CA GLU A 137 12.34 1.06 -25.86
C GLU A 137 11.78 0.98 -27.27
N GLU A 138 11.84 2.12 -27.97
CA GLU A 138 11.50 2.30 -29.36
C GLU A 138 11.98 1.03 -30.07
N TRP A 139 11.05 0.11 -30.36
CA TRP A 139 11.36 -1.13 -31.04
C TRP A 139 11.92 -0.67 -32.37
N GLY A 140 13.25 -0.61 -32.45
CA GLY A 140 13.95 -0.27 -33.65
C GLY A 140 13.38 -1.19 -34.71
N ASP A 141 12.81 -0.60 -35.75
CA ASP A 141 12.55 -1.32 -36.98
C ASP A 141 13.88 -1.96 -37.37
N ASP A 142 14.07 -3.23 -36.99
CA ASP A 142 15.17 -4.05 -37.48
C ASP A 142 14.91 -4.18 -38.97
N GLU A 143 15.52 -3.26 -39.72
CA GLU A 143 15.61 -3.23 -41.16
C GLU A 143 16.08 -4.63 -41.59
N TYR A 144 15.15 -5.42 -42.15
CA TYR A 144 15.51 -6.67 -42.82
C TYR A 144 16.35 -6.30 -44.04
N ASP A 145 17.67 -6.23 -43.87
CA ASP A 145 18.61 -6.21 -44.98
C ASP A 145 18.49 -7.56 -45.71
N GLU A 146 17.75 -7.56 -46.82
CA GLU A 146 17.83 -8.59 -47.85
C GLU A 146 19.17 -8.47 -48.58
N ASP A 147 20.10 -9.40 -48.33
CA ASP A 147 21.23 -9.72 -49.21
C ASP A 147 21.42 -11.26 -49.34
#